data_AF-A0A3L8CB61-F1
#
_entry.id   AF-A0A3L8CB61-F1
#
_cell.length_a   1.000
_cell.length_b   1.000
_cell.length_c   1.000
_cell.angle_alpha   90.00
_cell.angle_beta   90.00
_cell.angle_gamma   90.00
#
_symmetry.space_group_name_H-M   'P 1'
#
loop_
_entity.id
_entity.type
_entity.pdbx_description
1 polymer ?
#
loop_
_entity_poly.entity_id
_entity_poly.type
_entity_poly.pdbx_seq_one_letter_code
_entity_poly.pdbx_strand_id
1 'polypeptide(L)'
;MNVIEKLRERIRQKGLGNLFKAFWKRYVFFHWELLWMERDLVSPVPPHKLRPYSGLRKVDITPENATAFAKHFGDRVGTMAELAADGHTGHMYLDEHDDA
;
A
#
# COMPACT_ATOMS: atom_id res chain seq x y z
N MET A 1 -35.55 27.41 30.97
CA MET A 1 -35.80 25.98 30.71
C MET A 1 -34.49 25.24 30.81
N ASN A 2 -34.36 24.37 31.80
CA ASN A 2 -33.08 23.86 32.25
C ASN A 2 -32.59 22.76 31.29
N VAL A 3 -31.44 22.96 30.64
CA VAL A 3 -30.85 22.01 29.67
C VAL A 3 -30.65 20.62 30.31
N ILE A 4 -30.43 20.62 31.62
CA ILE A 4 -30.27 19.44 32.47
C ILE A 4 -31.55 18.60 32.53
N GLU A 5 -32.74 19.23 32.57
CA GLU A 5 -34.02 18.52 32.63
C GLU A 5 -34.33 17.83 31.29
N LYS A 6 -34.07 18.50 30.16
CA LYS A 6 -34.20 17.89 28.83
C LYS A 6 -33.25 16.71 28.63
N LEU A 7 -32.04 16.79 29.19
CA LEU A 7 -31.08 15.69 29.13
C LEU A 7 -31.57 14.50 29.96
N ARG A 8 -32.13 14.77 31.15
CA ARG A 8 -32.70 13.75 32.03
C ARG A 8 -33.92 13.05 31.42
N GLU A 9 -34.80 13.80 30.74
CA GLU A 9 -35.92 13.22 30.00
C GLU A 9 -35.46 12.33 28.84
N ARG A 10 -34.48 12.78 28.05
CA ARG A 10 -33.92 11.99 26.95
C ARG A 10 -33.22 10.72 27.44
N ILE A 11 -32.53 10.79 28.57
CA ILE A 11 -31.92 9.64 29.23
C ILE A 11 -32.99 8.63 29.67
N ARG A 12 -34.11 9.12 30.23
CA ARG A 12 -35.22 8.28 30.68
C ARG A 12 -35.96 7.62 29.52
N GLN A 13 -36.12 8.31 28.39
CA GLN A 13 -36.80 7.78 27.20
C GLN A 13 -35.93 6.84 26.35
N LYS A 14 -34.62 7.12 26.20
CA LYS A 14 -33.73 6.35 25.29
C LYS A 14 -32.86 5.31 25.99
N GLY A 15 -32.80 5.34 27.31
CA GLY A 15 -31.95 4.47 28.11
C GLY A 15 -30.50 4.94 28.15
N LEU A 16 -29.91 4.99 29.35
CA LEU A 16 -28.55 5.46 29.60
C LEU A 16 -27.49 4.65 28.83
N GLY A 17 -27.74 3.35 28.62
CA GLY A 17 -26.82 2.45 27.92
C GLY A 17 -26.62 2.79 26.44
N ASN A 18 -27.67 3.23 25.73
CA ASN A 18 -27.53 3.63 24.32
C ASN A 18 -26.79 4.96 24.17
N LEU A 19 -26.97 5.88 25.12
CA LEU A 19 -26.23 7.13 25.17
C LEU A 19 -24.75 6.86 25.46
N PHE A 20 -24.46 5.98 26.43
CA PHE A 20 -23.09 5.58 26.76
C PHE A 20 -22.41 4.85 25.59
N LYS A 21 -23.12 3.95 24.89
CA LYS A 21 -22.62 3.26 23.70
C LYS A 21 -22.31 4.24 22.56
N ALA A 22 -23.15 5.25 22.35
CA ALA A 22 -22.91 6.29 21.35
C ALA A 22 -21.71 7.17 21.74
N PHE A 23 -21.60 7.54 23.01
CA PHE A 23 -20.47 8.30 23.54
C PHE A 23 -19.16 7.50 23.42
N TRP A 24 -19.16 6.22 23.78
CA TRP A 24 -18.00 5.34 23.63
C TRP A 24 -17.57 5.21 22.16
N LYS A 25 -18.50 5.04 21.23
CA LYS A 25 -18.19 5.05 19.80
C LYS A 25 -17.65 6.40 19.31
N ARG A 26 -18.17 7.52 19.83
CA ARG A 26 -17.75 8.86 19.42
C ARG A 26 -16.39 9.27 20.01
N TYR A 27 -16.03 8.78 21.20
CA TYR A 27 -14.85 9.26 21.92
C TYR A 27 -13.73 8.21 22.02
N VAL A 28 -14.05 6.92 22.09
CA VAL A 28 -13.03 5.84 22.16
C VAL A 28 -12.69 5.32 20.77
N PHE A 29 -13.69 5.06 19.92
CA PHE A 29 -13.44 4.60 18.53
C PHE A 29 -12.93 5.72 17.61
N PHE A 30 -13.22 6.99 17.90
CA PHE A 30 -12.68 8.12 17.13
C PHE A 30 -11.21 8.41 17.46
N HIS A 31 -10.67 7.85 18.54
CA HIS A 31 -9.22 7.86 18.83
C HIS A 31 -8.43 6.83 18.02
N TRP A 32 -9.09 6.13 17.10
CA TRP A 32 -8.47 5.31 16.05
C TRP A 32 -8.44 6.06 14.70
N GLU A 33 -8.54 7.39 14.69
CA GLU A 33 -8.17 8.17 13.51
C GLU A 33 -6.64 8.21 13.35
N LEU A 34 -6.17 7.41 12.39
CA LEU A 34 -4.92 7.58 11.65
C LEU A 34 -3.67 7.88 12.51
N LEU A 35 -3.22 6.88 13.28
CA LEU A 35 -1.78 6.65 13.36
C LEU A 35 -1.32 6.18 11.98
N TRP A 36 -1.22 7.11 11.02
CA TRP A 36 -0.27 6.92 9.93
C TRP A 36 1.04 6.60 10.61
N MET A 37 1.61 5.45 10.25
CA MET A 37 2.94 5.05 10.70
C MET A 37 3.94 6.06 10.15
N GLU A 38 4.03 7.22 10.79
CA GLU A 38 5.19 8.08 10.72
C GLU A 38 6.29 7.28 11.40
N ARG A 39 6.95 6.45 10.60
CA ARG A 39 8.19 5.83 11.04
C ARG A 39 9.11 6.99 11.35
N ASP A 40 9.47 7.13 12.62
CA ASP A 40 10.50 8.05 13.04
C ASP A 40 11.72 7.91 12.11
N LEU A 41 12.08 9.01 11.42
CA LEU A 41 13.20 9.05 10.48
C LEU A 41 14.54 8.90 11.20
N VAL A 42 14.55 9.08 12.52
CA VAL A 42 15.74 8.92 13.39
C VAL A 42 15.96 7.46 13.76
N SER A 43 14.88 6.67 13.85
CA SER A 43 14.96 5.26 14.22
C SER A 43 15.65 4.45 13.11
N PRO A 44 16.78 3.78 13.40
CA PRO A 44 17.48 2.98 12.42
C PRO A 44 16.60 1.81 11.97
N VAL A 45 16.61 1.52 10.68
CA VAL A 45 15.88 0.38 10.12
C VAL A 45 16.49 -0.89 10.73
N PRO A 46 15.67 -1.79 11.34
CA PRO A 46 16.19 -3.02 11.89
C PRO A 46 16.89 -3.84 10.79
N PRO A 47 17.97 -4.56 11.13
CA PRO A 47 18.68 -5.39 10.17
C PRO A 47 17.71 -6.42 9.59
N HIS A 48 17.40 -6.26 8.32
CA HIS A 48 16.44 -7.10 7.63
C HIS A 48 17.15 -8.39 7.25
N LYS A 49 16.57 -9.53 7.67
CA LYS A 49 16.97 -10.86 7.20
C LYS A 49 16.39 -11.07 5.80
N LEU A 50 16.86 -10.29 4.83
CA LEU A 50 16.53 -10.55 3.43
C LEU A 50 17.23 -11.84 3.01
N ARG A 51 16.53 -12.65 2.21
CA ARG A 51 17.18 -13.78 1.53
C ARG A 51 18.32 -13.21 0.67
N PRO A 52 19.52 -13.81 0.66
CA PRO A 52 20.56 -13.41 -0.28
C PRO A 52 19.97 -13.54 -1.68
N TYR A 53 19.94 -12.42 -2.39
CA TYR A 53 19.48 -12.32 -3.76
C TYR A 53 20.67 -11.90 -4.61
N SER A 54 20.87 -12.53 -5.75
CA SER A 54 21.88 -12.10 -6.71
C SER A 54 21.57 -10.69 -7.19
N GLY A 55 22.61 -9.89 -7.47
CA GLY A 55 22.40 -8.51 -7.90
C GLY A 55 21.65 -8.47 -9.23
N LEU A 56 20.60 -7.65 -9.33
CA LEU A 56 19.93 -7.40 -10.61
C LEU A 56 20.62 -6.28 -11.38
N ARG A 57 20.74 -6.46 -12.69
CA ARG A 57 21.28 -5.44 -13.59
C ARG A 57 20.14 -4.66 -14.23
N LYS A 58 20.08 -3.35 -13.94
CA LYS A 58 19.13 -2.45 -14.60
C LYS A 58 19.58 -2.17 -16.04
N VAL A 59 18.69 -2.35 -17.02
CA VAL A 59 18.89 -1.98 -18.43
C VAL A 59 17.63 -1.30 -18.98
N ASP A 60 17.79 -0.50 -20.03
CA ASP A 60 16.66 0.10 -20.76
C ASP A 60 16.04 -0.93 -21.71
N ILE A 61 14.71 -0.93 -21.81
CA ILE A 61 13.98 -1.81 -22.71
C ILE A 61 14.16 -1.33 -24.15
N THR A 62 14.61 -2.23 -25.00
CA THR A 62 14.76 -2.07 -26.45
C THR A 62 14.02 -3.22 -27.16
N PRO A 63 13.71 -3.08 -28.46
CA PRO A 63 13.06 -4.16 -29.20
C PRO A 63 13.87 -5.47 -29.19
N GLU A 64 15.20 -5.39 -29.15
CA GLU A 64 16.11 -6.54 -29.22
C GLU A 64 16.17 -7.32 -27.91
N ASN A 65 16.02 -6.63 -26.78
CA ASN A 65 16.16 -7.22 -25.45
C ASN A 65 14.81 -7.60 -24.80
N ALA A 66 13.69 -7.33 -25.47
CA ALA A 66 12.36 -7.75 -25.03
C ALA A 66 12.25 -9.28 -24.87
N THR A 67 13.12 -10.06 -25.51
CA THR A 67 13.23 -11.51 -25.36
C THR A 67 13.59 -11.95 -23.94
N ALA A 68 14.21 -11.09 -23.13
CA ALA A 68 14.50 -11.36 -21.71
C ALA A 68 13.23 -11.65 -20.89
N PHE A 69 12.06 -11.17 -21.33
CA PHE A 69 10.78 -11.43 -20.68
C PHE A 69 10.17 -12.81 -21.02
N ALA A 70 10.79 -13.59 -21.93
CA ALA A 70 10.18 -14.81 -22.46
C ALA A 70 9.84 -15.86 -21.39
N LYS A 71 10.62 -15.92 -20.31
CA LYS A 71 10.43 -16.85 -19.20
C LYS A 71 9.09 -16.67 -18.47
N HIS A 72 8.64 -15.43 -18.32
CA HIS A 72 7.46 -15.09 -17.53
C HIS A 72 6.30 -14.54 -18.39
N PHE A 73 6.58 -14.06 -19.60
CA PHE A 73 5.64 -13.34 -20.46
C PHE A 73 5.72 -13.77 -21.94
N GLY A 74 6.09 -15.02 -22.22
CA GLY A 74 6.42 -15.52 -23.56
C GLY A 74 5.46 -15.12 -24.69
N ASP A 75 4.15 -15.20 -24.48
CA ASP A 75 3.09 -14.82 -25.43
C ASP A 75 2.98 -13.31 -25.67
N ARG A 76 3.59 -12.47 -24.82
CA ARG A 76 3.52 -10.99 -24.88
C ARG A 76 4.81 -10.32 -25.31
N VAL A 77 5.90 -11.08 -25.48
CA VAL A 77 7.21 -10.56 -25.91
C VAL A 77 7.12 -9.81 -27.23
N GLY A 78 6.34 -10.32 -28.20
CA GLY A 78 6.13 -9.65 -29.48
C GLY A 78 5.52 -8.25 -29.32
N THR A 79 4.45 -8.15 -28.54
CA THR A 79 3.81 -6.86 -28.24
C THR A 79 4.74 -5.92 -27.47
N MET A 80 5.56 -6.44 -26.55
CA MET A 80 6.55 -5.63 -25.84
C MET A 80 7.62 -5.07 -26.78
N ALA A 81 8.08 -5.87 -27.75
CA ALA A 81 9.03 -5.41 -28.76
C ALA A 81 8.41 -4.36 -29.70
N GLU A 82 7.15 -4.53 -30.09
CA GLU A 82 6.39 -3.55 -30.87
C GLU A 82 6.26 -2.22 -30.11
N LEU A 83 5.85 -2.26 -28.84
CA LEU A 83 5.76 -1.06 -28.00
C LEU A 83 7.11 -0.35 -27.85
N ALA A 84 8.19 -1.11 -27.67
CA ALA A 84 9.54 -0.53 -27.59
C ALA A 84 9.95 0.11 -28.92
N ALA A 85 9.58 -0.49 -30.06
CA ALA A 85 9.85 0.05 -31.40
C ALA A 85 9.06 1.34 -31.68
N ASP A 86 7.84 1.43 -31.15
CA ASP A 86 6.99 2.63 -31.18
C ASP A 86 7.49 3.74 -30.23
N GLY A 87 8.56 3.50 -29.48
CA GLY A 87 9.20 4.45 -28.57
C GLY A 87 8.64 4.43 -27.15
N HIS A 88 7.73 3.50 -26.83
CA HIS A 88 7.28 3.28 -25.46
C HIS A 88 8.31 2.43 -24.70
N THR A 89 9.30 3.12 -24.12
CA THR A 89 10.42 2.49 -23.40
C THR A 89 10.24 2.52 -21.88
N GLY A 90 10.92 1.62 -21.19
CA GLY A 90 10.95 1.50 -19.74
C GLY A 90 12.26 0.88 -19.27
N HIS A 91 12.31 0.45 -18.01
CA HIS A 91 13.48 -0.25 -17.46
C HIS A 91 13.12 -1.70 -17.14
N MET A 92 14.07 -2.59 -17.33
CA MET A 92 14.00 -3.96 -16.82
C MET A 92 15.22 -4.29 -15.96
N TYR A 93 15.07 -5.35 -15.17
CA TYR A 93 16.06 -5.81 -14.22
C TYR A 93 16.40 -7.25 -14.54
N LEU A 94 17.60 -7.46 -15.05
CA LEU A 94 18.08 -8.78 -15.48
C LEU A 94 18.74 -9.53 -14.33
N ASP A 95 18.44 -10.82 -14.24
CA ASP A 95 19.16 -11.75 -13.37
C ASP A 95 20.48 -12.23 -14.02
N GLU A 96 21.16 -13.18 -13.37
CA GLU A 96 22.45 -13.73 -13.86
C GLU A 96 22.32 -14.54 -15.17
N HIS A 97 21.11 -14.90 -15.58
CA HIS A 97 20.82 -15.64 -16.82
C HIS A 97 20.28 -14.71 -17.93
N ASP A 98 20.32 -13.39 -17.71
CA ASP A 98 19.70 -12.38 -18.59
C ASP A 98 18.17 -12.54 -18.74
N ASP A 99 17.50 -13.13 -17.72
CA ASP A 99 16.05 -13.18 -17.63
C ASP A 99 15.50 -11.96 -16.86
N ALA A 100 14.36 -11.43 -17.30
CA ALA A 100 13.65 -10.28 -16.71
C ALA A 100 12.38 -10.64 -15.93
#